data_AF-A0A2L0TPQ9-F1
#
_entry.id   AF-A0A2L0TPQ9-F1
#
_cell.length_a   1.000
_cell.length_b   1.000
_cell.length_c   1.000
_cell.angle_alpha   90.00
_cell.angle_beta   90.00
_cell.angle_gamma   90.00
#
_symmetry.space_group_name_H-M   'P 1'
#
loop_
_entity.id
_entity.type
_entity.pdbx_description
1 polymer ?
#
loop_
_entity_poly.entity_id
_entity_poly.type
_entity_poly.pdbx_seq_one_letter_code
_entity_poly.pdbx_strand_id
1 'polypeptide(L)'
;MSERIGYAVYSEIESGYLTTASPSNYLWDPAAALLYETAAKAWASANRRGPGYAVAVAIVRDESGKLQHEELPIPMKAAPGSWIVRLKDEGLPIGPLYISSLSRDGKSRASTEIRDARGFSHEKAVELAATFEGQQGRTVSLEQVPS
;
A
#
# COMPACT_ATOMS: atom_id res chain seq x y z
N MET A 1 0.16 3.12 29.76
CA MET A 1 0.78 2.67 28.51
C MET A 1 -0.29 2.02 27.66
N SER A 2 -0.42 2.38 26.39
CA SER A 2 -1.37 1.72 25.49
C SER A 2 -0.83 0.37 25.02
N GLU A 3 -1.70 -0.64 24.93
CA GLU A 3 -1.34 -2.02 24.58
C GLU A 3 -1.92 -2.39 23.21
N ARG A 4 -1.08 -2.85 22.28
CA ARG A 4 -1.57 -3.41 21.01
C ARG A 4 -2.10 -4.82 21.25
N ILE A 5 -3.39 -5.01 21.03
CA ILE A 5 -4.08 -6.28 21.31
C ILE A 5 -4.25 -7.17 20.07
N GLY A 6 -4.14 -6.61 18.86
CA GLY A 6 -4.17 -7.38 17.62
C GLY A 6 -4.38 -6.52 16.38
N TYR A 7 -4.71 -7.18 15.27
CA TYR A 7 -4.90 -6.52 13.98
C TYR A 7 -6.27 -6.84 13.39
N ALA A 8 -6.86 -5.83 12.75
CA ALA A 8 -8.18 -5.87 12.13
C ALA A 8 -8.13 -5.21 10.74
N VAL A 9 -9.27 -5.23 10.05
CA VAL A 9 -9.50 -4.45 8.83
C VAL A 9 -10.66 -3.51 9.10
N TYR A 10 -10.50 -2.23 8.78
CA TYR A 10 -11.51 -1.20 8.92
C TYR A 10 -11.89 -0.65 7.55
N SER A 11 -13.17 -0.34 7.35
CA SER A 11 -13.65 0.36 6.17
C SER A 11 -14.44 1.58 6.61
N GLU A 12 -14.01 2.76 6.15
CA GLU A 12 -14.74 4.01 6.34
C GLU A 12 -16.08 3.97 5.60
N ILE A 13 -16.11 3.35 4.41
CA ILE A 13 -17.30 3.19 3.57
C ILE A 13 -18.40 2.42 4.31
N GLU A 14 -18.02 1.33 4.98
CA GLU A 14 -18.94 0.51 5.78
C GLU A 14 -19.09 1.03 7.23
N SER A 15 -18.32 2.05 7.60
CA SER A 15 -18.25 2.61 8.95
C SER A 15 -18.04 1.54 10.03
N GLY A 16 -17.15 0.58 9.77
CA GLY A 16 -17.02 -0.59 10.63
C GLY A 16 -15.78 -1.46 10.39
N TYR A 17 -15.59 -2.41 11.29
CA TYR A 17 -14.53 -3.39 11.25
C TYR A 17 -14.99 -4.70 10.63
N LEU A 18 -14.13 -5.29 9.82
CA LEU A 18 -14.37 -6.59 9.23
C LEU A 18 -14.40 -7.68 10.31
N THR A 19 -15.51 -8.42 10.41
CA THR A 19 -15.68 -9.52 11.36
C THR A 19 -15.74 -10.90 10.69
N THR A 20 -16.13 -10.96 9.42
CA THR A 20 -16.00 -12.17 8.60
C THR A 20 -15.45 -11.82 7.23
N ALA A 21 -14.54 -12.63 6.69
CA ALA A 21 -13.88 -12.32 5.43
C ALA A 21 -14.68 -12.75 4.18
N SER A 22 -15.49 -13.81 4.28
CA SER A 22 -16.30 -14.35 3.18
C SER A 22 -17.58 -15.02 3.71
N PRO A 23 -18.77 -14.42 3.52
CA PRO A 23 -18.98 -13.08 2.95
C PRO A 23 -18.31 -12.00 3.83
N SER A 24 -18.01 -10.84 3.23
CA SER A 24 -17.48 -9.71 3.98
C SER A 24 -18.61 -9.07 4.80
N ASN A 25 -18.48 -9.10 6.13
CA ASN A 25 -19.40 -8.43 7.06
C ASN A 25 -18.63 -7.45 7.94
N TYR A 26 -19.25 -6.31 8.25
CA TYR A 26 -18.66 -5.23 9.04
C TYR A 26 -19.52 -4.93 10.26
N LEU A 27 -18.88 -4.71 11.42
CA LEU A 27 -19.53 -4.32 12.67
C LEU A 27 -18.73 -3.21 13.36
N TRP A 28 -19.39 -2.43 14.22
CA TRP A 28 -18.75 -1.31 14.92
C TRP A 28 -18.01 -1.72 16.21
N ASP A 29 -17.78 -3.01 16.43
CA ASP A 29 -17.09 -3.54 17.60
C ASP A 29 -15.64 -3.96 17.27
N PRO A 30 -14.62 -3.24 17.76
CA PRO A 30 -13.22 -3.62 17.56
C PRO A 30 -12.85 -4.98 18.17
N ALA A 31 -13.50 -5.40 19.26
CA ALA A 31 -13.18 -6.65 19.93
C ALA A 31 -13.58 -7.87 19.07
N ALA A 32 -14.71 -7.77 18.37
CA ALA A 32 -15.19 -8.78 17.44
C ALA A 32 -14.35 -8.88 16.14
N ALA A 33 -13.44 -7.92 15.90
CA ALA A 33 -12.70 -7.79 14.65
C ALA A 33 -11.21 -8.15 14.73
N LEU A 34 -10.75 -8.70 15.86
CA LEU A 34 -9.37 -9.18 16.07
C LEU A 34 -9.10 -10.49 15.29
N LEU A 35 -9.13 -10.41 13.97
CA LEU A 35 -9.05 -11.57 13.07
C LEU A 35 -7.62 -11.96 12.69
N TYR A 36 -6.65 -11.06 12.85
CA TYR A 36 -5.32 -11.23 12.29
C TYR A 36 -4.23 -11.13 13.35
N GLU A 37 -3.32 -12.10 13.32
CA GLU A 37 -2.13 -12.15 14.19
C GLU A 37 -1.04 -11.16 13.77
N THR A 38 -1.03 -10.75 12.50
CA THR A 38 0.02 -9.89 11.94
C THR A 38 -0.55 -8.78 11.06
N ALA A 39 0.14 -7.65 11.03
CA ALA A 39 -0.13 -6.53 10.12
C ALA A 39 -0.19 -6.98 8.65
N ALA A 40 0.70 -7.89 8.24
CA ALA A 40 0.75 -8.40 6.87
C ALA A 40 -0.52 -9.19 6.50
N LYS A 41 -1.05 -10.02 7.41
CA LYS A 41 -2.31 -10.76 7.18
C LYS A 41 -3.50 -9.80 7.08
N ALA A 42 -3.55 -8.78 7.93
CA ALA A 42 -4.58 -7.74 7.88
C ALA A 42 -4.53 -6.96 6.55
N TRP A 43 -3.35 -6.53 6.11
CA TRP A 43 -3.18 -5.85 4.81
C TRP A 43 -3.52 -6.74 3.63
N ALA A 44 -3.13 -8.01 3.64
CA ALA A 44 -3.50 -8.95 2.60
C ALA A 44 -5.02 -9.12 2.51
N SER A 45 -5.73 -9.07 3.65
CA SER A 45 -7.18 -9.07 3.68
C SER A 45 -7.74 -7.75 3.13
N ALA A 46 -7.30 -6.60 3.62
CA ALA A 46 -7.74 -5.28 3.14
C ALA A 46 -7.61 -5.16 1.60
N ASN A 47 -6.45 -5.53 1.05
CA ASN A 47 -6.17 -5.44 -0.39
C ASN A 47 -7.07 -6.31 -1.27
N ARG A 48 -7.62 -7.43 -0.76
CA ARG A 48 -8.55 -8.27 -1.53
C ARG A 48 -9.89 -7.57 -1.81
N ARG A 49 -10.23 -6.54 -1.04
CA ARG A 49 -11.47 -5.76 -1.20
C ARG A 49 -11.33 -4.64 -2.24
N GLY A 50 -10.11 -4.39 -2.69
CA GLY A 50 -9.79 -3.32 -3.62
C GLY A 50 -9.07 -2.15 -2.94
N PRO A 51 -8.21 -1.43 -3.68
CA PRO A 51 -7.54 -0.24 -3.17
C PRO A 51 -8.55 0.80 -2.67
N GLY A 52 -8.28 1.39 -1.50
CA GLY A 52 -9.10 2.47 -0.94
C GLY A 52 -10.42 2.03 -0.29
N TYR A 53 -10.84 0.78 -0.44
CA TYR A 53 -12.09 0.31 0.16
C TYR A 53 -11.96 0.00 1.66
N ALA A 54 -10.83 -0.58 2.06
CA ALA A 54 -10.54 -0.91 3.45
C ALA A 54 -9.04 -0.77 3.75
N VAL A 55 -8.71 -0.57 5.03
CA VAL A 55 -7.36 -0.40 5.55
C VAL A 55 -7.09 -1.40 6.66
N ALA A 56 -5.83 -1.81 6.81
CA ALA A 56 -5.42 -2.60 7.96
C ALA A 56 -5.17 -1.69 9.16
N VAL A 57 -5.65 -2.11 10.33
CA VAL A 57 -5.53 -1.34 11.57
C VAL A 57 -4.96 -2.21 12.68
N ALA A 58 -4.21 -1.61 13.59
CA ALA A 58 -3.94 -2.20 14.90
C ALA A 58 -5.07 -1.81 15.84
N ILE A 59 -5.58 -2.77 16.62
CA ILE A 59 -6.46 -2.45 17.74
C ILE A 59 -5.59 -2.25 18.97
N VAL A 60 -5.81 -1.14 19.66
CA VAL A 60 -5.03 -0.70 20.80
C VAL A 60 -5.97 -0.47 21.98
N ARG A 61 -5.58 -0.98 23.15
CA ARG A 61 -6.25 -0.70 24.41
C ARG A 61 -5.55 0.46 25.10
N ASP A 62 -6.28 1.52 25.39
CA ASP A 62 -5.75 2.64 26.17
C ASP A 62 -5.75 2.35 27.68
N GLU A 63 -5.24 3.29 28.47
CA GLU A 63 -5.12 3.15 29.93
C GLU A 63 -6.48 3.05 30.64
N SER A 64 -7.56 3.50 30.00
CA SER A 64 -8.93 3.37 30.53
C SER A 64 -9.56 2.01 30.22
N GLY A 65 -8.86 1.15 29.48
CA GLY A 65 -9.38 -0.13 28.99
C GLY A 65 -10.23 -0.01 27.72
N LYS A 66 -10.40 1.20 27.19
CA LYS A 66 -11.16 1.43 25.96
C LYS A 66 -10.35 0.99 24.75
N LEU A 67 -11.03 0.34 23.81
CA LEU A 67 -10.45 -0.06 22.53
C LEU A 67 -10.51 1.09 21.54
N GLN A 68 -9.39 1.32 20.87
CA GLN A 68 -9.22 2.23 19.77
C GLN A 68 -8.52 1.49 18.63
N HIS A 69 -8.46 2.12 17.46
CA HIS A 69 -7.67 1.61 16.35
C HIS A 69 -6.68 2.66 15.85
N GLU A 70 -5.56 2.17 15.33
CA GLU A 70 -4.54 2.96 14.66
C GLU A 70 -4.36 2.39 13.26
N GLU A 71 -4.41 3.25 12.24
CA GLU A 71 -4.10 2.83 10.88
C GLU A 71 -2.65 2.35 10.78
N LEU A 72 -2.46 1.19 10.16
CA LEU A 72 -1.13 0.68 9.89
C LEU A 72 -0.55 1.41 8.68
N PRO A 73 0.78 1.60 8.63
CA PRO A 73 1.42 2.09 7.41
C PRO A 73 1.14 1.13 6.26
N ILE A 74 0.86 1.69 5.08
CA ILE A 74 0.63 0.92 3.86
C ILE A 74 1.95 0.21 3.50
N PRO A 75 1.95 -1.13 3.31
CA PRO A 75 3.15 -1.86 2.97
C PRO A 75 3.60 -1.46 1.57
N MET A 76 4.81 -0.92 1.49
CA MET A 76 5.50 -0.66 0.24
C MET A 76 6.09 -1.97 -0.30
N LYS A 77 5.96 -2.21 -1.60
CA LYS A 77 6.66 -3.30 -2.27
C LYS A 77 8.16 -3.03 -2.37
N ALA A 78 8.55 -1.79 -2.56
CA ALA A 78 9.94 -1.36 -2.51
C ALA A 78 10.44 -1.34 -1.05
N ALA A 79 11.62 -1.89 -0.82
CA ALA A 79 12.26 -1.86 0.49
C ALA A 79 12.80 -0.44 0.80
N PRO A 80 12.87 -0.05 2.09
CA PRO A 80 13.55 1.17 2.52
C PRO A 80 14.95 1.30 1.92
N GLY A 81 15.33 2.51 1.51
CA GLY A 81 16.62 2.81 0.84
C GLY A 81 16.70 2.43 -0.64
N SER A 82 15.73 1.68 -1.18
CA SER A 82 15.65 1.38 -2.62
C SER A 82 15.21 2.60 -3.43
N TRP A 83 15.47 2.58 -4.73
CA TRP A 83 15.01 3.59 -5.67
C TRP A 83 13.78 3.12 -6.45
N ILE A 84 12.81 4.00 -6.65
CA ILE A 84 11.63 3.77 -7.48
C ILE A 84 11.66 4.69 -8.70
N VAL A 85 11.12 4.21 -9.82
CA VAL A 85 11.01 4.98 -11.07
C VAL A 85 9.58 5.46 -11.23
N ARG A 86 9.41 6.78 -11.29
CA ARG A 86 8.14 7.47 -11.48
C ARG A 86 8.10 8.14 -12.84
N LEU A 87 7.06 7.86 -13.60
CA LEU A 87 6.74 8.45 -14.89
C LEU A 87 5.56 9.39 -14.72
N LYS A 88 5.65 10.59 -15.26
CA LYS A 88 4.52 11.50 -15.41
C LYS A 88 4.32 11.73 -16.90
N ASP A 89 3.12 11.46 -17.39
CA ASP A 89 2.78 11.63 -18.80
C ASP A 89 1.67 12.69 -18.88
N GLU A 90 1.98 13.84 -19.49
CA GLU A 90 1.06 14.98 -19.59
C GLU A 90 -0.15 14.67 -20.48
N GLY A 91 -0.05 13.67 -21.36
CA GLY A 91 -1.15 13.21 -22.20
C GLY A 91 -2.12 12.26 -21.50
N LEU A 92 -1.80 11.80 -20.29
CA LEU A 92 -2.59 10.81 -19.56
C LEU A 92 -3.31 11.42 -18.35
N PRO A 93 -4.66 11.30 -18.25
CA PRO A 93 -5.42 11.87 -17.14
C PRO A 93 -5.27 11.10 -15.81
N ILE A 94 -4.54 9.99 -15.82
CA ILE A 94 -4.47 9.03 -14.70
C ILE A 94 -3.37 9.34 -13.67
N GLY A 95 -2.67 10.47 -13.81
CA GLY A 95 -1.63 10.88 -12.88
C GLY A 95 -0.30 10.13 -13.06
N PRO A 96 0.59 10.14 -12.06
CA PRO A 96 1.89 9.49 -12.16
C PRO A 96 1.77 7.96 -12.19
N LEU A 97 2.68 7.34 -12.93
CA LEU A 97 2.84 5.90 -13.03
C LEU A 97 4.16 5.47 -12.37
N TYR A 98 4.12 4.43 -11.56
CA TYR A 98 5.27 3.87 -10.86
C TYR A 98 5.60 2.51 -11.46
N ILE A 99 6.87 2.27 -11.81
CA ILE A 99 7.25 0.97 -12.36
C ILE A 99 7.11 -0.11 -11.28
N SER A 100 6.19 -1.06 -11.51
CA SER A 100 5.78 -2.07 -10.53
C SER A 100 6.39 -3.44 -10.80
N SER A 101 6.81 -3.72 -12.04
CA SER A 101 7.54 -4.95 -12.39
C SER A 101 8.29 -4.82 -13.71
N LEU A 102 9.29 -5.68 -13.87
CA LEU A 102 9.97 -5.92 -15.14
C LEU A 102 9.59 -7.33 -15.57
N SER A 103 8.96 -7.44 -16.73
CA SER A 103 8.58 -8.71 -17.32
C SER A 103 9.81 -9.43 -17.88
N ARG A 104 9.71 -10.76 -18.05
CA ARG A 104 10.78 -11.58 -18.65
C ARG A 104 11.09 -11.19 -20.09
N ASP A 105 10.12 -10.59 -20.79
CA ASP A 105 10.27 -10.05 -22.16
C ASP A 105 10.87 -8.64 -22.19
N GLY A 106 11.35 -8.12 -21.05
CA GLY A 106 11.95 -6.79 -20.95
C GLY A 106 10.93 -5.65 -20.86
N LYS A 107 9.62 -5.92 -20.93
CA LYS A 107 8.60 -4.88 -20.81
C LYS A 107 8.42 -4.47 -19.35
N SER A 108 8.35 -3.16 -19.14
CA SER A 108 8.00 -2.60 -17.84
C SER A 108 6.49 -2.55 -17.68
N ARG A 109 5.99 -2.92 -16.49
CA ARG A 109 4.61 -2.65 -16.08
C ARG A 109 4.62 -1.53 -15.06
N ALA A 110 3.59 -0.69 -15.11
CA ALA A 110 3.43 0.41 -14.17
C ALA A 110 2.10 0.30 -13.41
N SER A 111 2.06 0.87 -12.21
CA SER A 111 0.87 1.06 -11.38
C SER A 111 0.67 2.55 -11.14
N THR A 112 -0.57 2.98 -10.93
CA THR A 112 -0.87 4.34 -10.45
C THR A 112 -0.58 4.50 -8.95
N GLU A 113 -0.37 3.39 -8.24
CA GLU A 113 -0.14 3.36 -6.80
C GLU A 113 1.34 3.27 -6.47
N ILE A 114 1.85 4.23 -5.69
CA ILE A 114 3.26 4.23 -5.23
C ILE A 114 3.62 2.97 -4.42
N ARG A 115 2.66 2.41 -3.68
CA ARG A 115 2.85 1.20 -2.87
C ARG A 115 3.25 -0.02 -3.69
N ASP A 116 2.85 -0.07 -4.95
CA ASP A 116 3.15 -1.16 -5.88
C ASP A 116 4.48 -1.00 -6.59
N ALA A 117 5.15 0.15 -6.41
CA ALA A 117 6.42 0.45 -7.02
C ALA A 117 7.47 -0.61 -6.63
N ARG A 118 8.21 -1.08 -7.63
CA ARG A 118 9.33 -1.99 -7.41
C ARG A 118 10.55 -1.17 -6.98
N GLY A 119 11.24 -1.64 -5.93
CA GLY A 119 12.53 -1.11 -5.53
C GLY A 119 13.65 -1.62 -6.43
N PHE A 120 14.56 -0.73 -6.80
CA PHE A 120 15.75 -1.00 -7.60
C PHE A 120 17.01 -0.45 -6.91
N SER A 121 18.19 -0.93 -7.34
CA SER A 121 19.43 -0.19 -7.06
C SER A 121 19.42 1.14 -7.81
N HIS A 122 20.24 2.09 -7.36
CA HIS A 122 20.32 3.40 -8.01
C HIS A 122 20.70 3.28 -9.48
N GLU A 123 21.73 2.49 -9.80
CA GLU A 123 22.23 2.30 -11.16
C GLU A 123 21.14 1.71 -12.07
N LYS A 124 20.39 0.72 -11.57
CA LYS A 124 19.32 0.10 -12.35
C LYS A 124 18.14 1.04 -12.54
N ALA A 125 17.83 1.87 -11.54
CA ALA A 125 16.79 2.88 -11.64
C ALA A 125 17.13 3.93 -12.70
N VAL A 126 18.39 4.39 -12.75
CA VAL A 126 18.90 5.31 -13.77
C VAL A 126 18.85 4.70 -15.17
N GLU A 127 19.35 3.46 -15.33
CA GLU A 127 19.29 2.74 -16.61
C GLU A 127 17.85 2.61 -17.12
N LEU A 128 16.93 2.28 -16.22
CA LEU A 128 15.52 2.15 -16.54
C LEU A 128 14.89 3.51 -16.87
N ALA A 129 15.21 4.56 -16.12
CA ALA A 129 14.71 5.91 -16.37
C ALA A 129 15.09 6.40 -17.78
N ALA A 130 16.35 6.17 -18.19
CA ALA A 130 16.84 6.53 -19.52
C ALA A 130 16.05 5.89 -20.67
N THR A 131 15.43 4.73 -20.46
CA THR A 131 14.59 4.06 -21.49
C THR A 131 13.28 4.80 -21.77
N PHE A 132 12.86 5.69 -20.86
CA PHE A 132 11.65 6.48 -20.97
C PHE A 132 11.93 7.96 -21.28
N GLU A 133 13.19 8.40 -21.17
CA GLU A 133 13.61 9.75 -21.55
C GLU A 133 13.45 9.97 -23.06
N GLY A 134 13.04 11.19 -23.45
CA GLY A 134 12.87 11.57 -24.86
C GLY A 134 11.52 11.20 -25.49
N GLN A 135 10.62 10.54 -24.76
CA GLN A 135 9.24 10.35 -25.20
C GLN A 135 8.45 11.65 -24.99
N GLN A 136 7.86 12.21 -26.07
CA GLN A 136 7.14 13.48 -26.00
C GLN A 136 6.04 13.45 -24.93
N GLY A 137 5.98 14.50 -24.11
CA GLY A 137 4.99 14.65 -23.03
C GLY A 137 5.27 13.81 -21.78
N ARG A 138 6.40 13.09 -21.70
CA ARG A 138 6.74 12.24 -20.56
C ARG A 138 7.94 12.78 -19.77
N THR A 139 7.73 12.99 -18.48
CA THR A 139 8.79 13.26 -17.49
C THR A 139 9.09 12.00 -16.70
N VAL A 140 10.37 11.76 -16.43
CA VAL A 140 10.85 10.64 -15.61
C VAL A 140 11.52 11.22 -14.37
N SER A 141 11.27 10.60 -13.22
CA SER A 141 11.85 10.99 -11.94
C SER A 141 12.20 9.76 -11.12
N LEU A 142 13.25 9.90 -10.31
CA LEU A 142 13.74 8.87 -9.40
C LEU A 142 13.51 9.35 -7.96
N GLU A 143 12.91 8.50 -7.15
CA GLU A 143 12.64 8.79 -5.74
C GLU A 143 13.23 7.66 -4.89
N GLN A 144 13.90 7.99 -3.78
CA GLN A 144 14.39 6.99 -2.84
C GLN A 144 13.34 6.74 -1.77
N VAL A 145 13.08 5.46 -1.45
CA VAL A 145 12.20 5.08 -0.36
C VAL A 145 12.86 5.47 0.97
N PRO A 146 12.18 6.26 1.83
CA PRO A 146 12.72 6.64 3.14
C PRO A 146 13.19 5.43 3.94
N SER A 147 14.29 5.60 4.67
CA SER A 147 14.84 4.59 5.59
C SER A 147 14.09 4.56 6.91
#